data_AF-A0A5B1C9A4-F1
#
_entry.id   AF-A0A5B1C9A4-F1
#
_cell.length_a   1.000
_cell.length_b   1.000
_cell.length_c   1.000
_cell.angle_alpha   90.00
_cell.angle_beta   90.00
_cell.angle_gamma   90.00
#
_symmetry.space_group_name_H-M   'P 1'
#
loop_
_entity.id
_entity.type
_entity.pdbx_description
1 polymer ?
#
loop_
_entity_poly.entity_id
_entity_poly.type
_entity_poly.pdbx_seq_one_letter_code
_entity_poly.pdbx_strand_id
1 'polypeptide(L)'
;MTDPWERLQTAAGASLNWAWDDLAQRGEETALFAPMAKFPQASGWLAGSMAMSDDSITRKLAAMLGGWLVDGDYNRDLLARMLDNEREIAATNMLDANSVVEDIMFAATRWANASSDSTRNAGRSVFAGIVRDAISGTKWNTANWAFANLHAATTGSDPAIAEAIAATDSQLDGQQFLANAIEAIRSNDADAITRMVTPPNPAVGLAPDNDGRPLAIELWDAIADAEVAANA
;
A
#
# COMPACT_ATOMS: atom_id res chain seq x y z
N MET A 1 13.17 -28.34 -7.43
CA MET A 1 13.59 -27.09 -8.09
C MET A 1 14.88 -26.64 -7.44
N THR A 2 15.89 -26.24 -8.21
CA THR A 2 17.19 -25.81 -7.66
C THR A 2 17.37 -24.30 -7.62
N ASP A 3 16.53 -23.53 -8.33
CA ASP A 3 16.55 -22.07 -8.32
C ASP A 3 15.65 -21.52 -7.17
N PRO A 4 16.21 -20.80 -6.19
CA PRO A 4 15.45 -20.18 -5.11
C PRO A 4 14.35 -19.23 -5.60
N TRP A 5 14.56 -18.54 -6.72
CA TRP A 5 13.57 -17.59 -7.27
C TRP A 5 12.38 -18.32 -7.91
N GLU A 6 12.63 -19.42 -8.63
CA GLU A 6 11.57 -20.28 -9.17
C GLU A 6 10.74 -20.92 -8.04
N ARG A 7 11.41 -21.35 -6.96
CA ARG A 7 10.74 -21.86 -5.76
C ARG A 7 9.85 -20.80 -5.12
N LEU A 8 10.34 -19.56 -4.98
CA LEU A 8 9.56 -18.44 -4.44
C LEU A 8 8.33 -18.15 -5.30
N GLN A 9 8.49 -18.08 -6.63
CA GLN A 9 7.37 -17.89 -7.56
C GLN A 9 6.31 -18.99 -7.43
N THR A 10 6.76 -20.25 -7.34
CA THR A 10 5.87 -21.40 -7.21
C THR A 10 5.11 -21.37 -5.89
N ALA A 11 5.80 -21.15 -4.77
CA ALA A 11 5.19 -21.06 -3.45
C ALA A 11 4.21 -19.89 -3.35
N ALA A 12 4.54 -18.74 -3.95
CA ALA A 12 3.65 -17.60 -4.03
C ALA A 12 2.40 -17.94 -4.84
N GLY A 13 2.54 -18.49 -6.04
CA GLY A 13 1.40 -18.88 -6.88
C GLY A 13 0.44 -19.87 -6.20
N ALA A 14 0.96 -20.77 -5.37
CA ALA A 14 0.14 -21.70 -4.57
C ALA A 14 -0.58 -21.03 -3.39
N SER A 15 -0.06 -19.91 -2.89
CA SER A 15 -0.49 -19.29 -1.63
C SER A 15 -1.38 -18.05 -1.80
N LEU A 16 -1.29 -17.33 -2.93
CA LEU A 16 -1.94 -16.01 -3.07
C LEU A 16 -3.47 -16.06 -2.99
N ASN A 17 -4.12 -17.03 -3.64
CA ASN A 17 -5.58 -17.17 -3.56
C ASN A 17 -6.04 -17.45 -2.12
N TRP A 18 -5.33 -18.35 -1.44
CA TRP A 18 -5.58 -18.64 -0.03
C TRP A 18 -5.37 -17.39 0.85
N ALA A 19 -4.28 -16.66 0.65
CA ALA A 19 -4.00 -15.43 1.39
C ALA A 19 -5.11 -14.39 1.21
N TRP A 20 -5.66 -14.28 0.00
CA TRP A 20 -6.80 -13.41 -0.26
C TRP A 20 -8.07 -13.88 0.44
N ASP A 21 -8.48 -15.12 0.19
CA ASP A 21 -9.78 -15.65 0.61
C ASP A 21 -9.88 -15.84 2.13
N ASP A 22 -8.81 -16.28 2.78
CA ASP A 22 -8.83 -16.65 4.20
C ASP A 22 -8.28 -15.57 5.12
N LEU A 23 -7.32 -14.76 4.66
CA LEU A 23 -6.66 -13.77 5.52
C LEU A 23 -7.08 -12.33 5.18
N ALA A 24 -6.91 -11.90 3.93
CA ALA A 24 -7.12 -10.50 3.54
C ALA A 24 -8.57 -10.05 3.72
N GLN A 25 -9.55 -10.91 3.40
CA GLN A 25 -10.97 -10.61 3.63
C GLN A 25 -11.33 -10.40 5.12
N ARG A 26 -10.47 -10.84 6.04
CA ARG A 26 -10.63 -10.70 7.50
C ARG A 26 -9.71 -9.64 8.09
N GLY A 27 -8.86 -9.00 7.29
CA GLY A 27 -7.82 -8.08 7.77
C GLY A 27 -6.68 -8.79 8.52
N GLU A 28 -6.47 -10.08 8.25
CA GLU A 28 -5.48 -10.93 8.92
C GLU A 28 -4.25 -11.24 8.03
N GLU A 29 -4.17 -10.65 6.84
CA GLU A 29 -3.07 -10.87 5.87
C GLU A 29 -1.70 -10.52 6.44
N THR A 30 -1.66 -9.66 7.45
CA THR A 30 -0.42 -9.28 8.14
C THR A 30 0.25 -10.47 8.82
N ALA A 31 -0.52 -11.52 9.17
CA ALA A 31 0.01 -12.80 9.65
C ALA A 31 0.95 -13.48 8.65
N LEU A 32 0.71 -13.27 7.35
CA LEU A 32 1.55 -13.81 6.27
C LEU A 32 2.68 -12.85 5.91
N PHE A 33 2.36 -11.57 5.74
CA PHE A 33 3.29 -10.59 5.16
C PHE A 33 4.32 -10.03 6.15
N ALA A 34 3.99 -9.88 7.44
CA ALA A 34 4.95 -9.37 8.41
C ALA A 34 6.16 -10.32 8.60
N PRO A 35 6.01 -11.66 8.63
CA PRO A 35 7.14 -12.57 8.58
C PRO A 35 7.97 -12.48 7.30
N MET A 36 7.33 -12.33 6.13
CA MET A 36 8.01 -12.19 4.83
C MET A 36 8.92 -10.96 4.81
N ALA A 37 8.46 -9.83 5.37
CA ALA A 37 9.21 -8.58 5.39
C ALA A 37 10.57 -8.63 6.12
N LYS A 38 10.86 -9.71 6.87
CA LYS A 38 12.21 -9.99 7.40
C LYS A 38 13.25 -10.32 6.33
N PHE A 39 12.78 -10.56 5.10
CA PHE A 39 13.57 -10.89 3.91
C PHE A 39 13.33 -9.80 2.84
N PRO A 40 13.91 -8.60 3.03
CA PRO A 40 13.47 -7.40 2.31
C PRO A 40 13.81 -7.39 0.82
N GLN A 41 14.88 -8.06 0.38
CA GLN A 41 15.24 -8.09 -1.04
C GLN A 41 14.33 -9.04 -1.81
N ALA A 42 14.16 -10.27 -1.32
CA ALA A 42 13.29 -11.26 -1.92
C ALA A 42 11.81 -10.83 -1.87
N SER A 43 11.37 -10.24 -0.75
CA SER A 43 10.01 -9.69 -0.64
C SER A 43 9.79 -8.48 -1.52
N GLY A 44 10.78 -7.59 -1.63
CA GLY A 44 10.72 -6.43 -2.51
C GLY A 44 10.61 -6.83 -3.98
N TRP A 45 11.41 -7.81 -4.39
CA TRP A 45 11.33 -8.41 -5.71
C TRP A 45 9.94 -9.02 -5.95
N LEU A 46 9.44 -9.85 -5.03
CA LEU A 46 8.14 -10.52 -5.17
C LEU A 46 6.99 -9.50 -5.26
N ALA A 47 6.97 -8.51 -4.36
CA ALA A 47 5.97 -7.44 -4.38
C ALA A 47 6.04 -6.65 -5.69
N GLY A 48 7.25 -6.34 -6.18
CA GLY A 48 7.45 -5.70 -7.48
C GLY A 48 6.89 -6.52 -8.64
N SER A 49 7.13 -7.84 -8.66
CA SER A 49 6.57 -8.73 -9.68
C SER A 49 5.06 -8.84 -9.60
N MET A 50 4.50 -8.97 -8.40
CA MET A 50 3.05 -9.06 -8.19
C MET A 50 2.33 -7.77 -8.61
N ALA A 51 2.94 -6.60 -8.38
CA ALA A 51 2.38 -5.31 -8.80
C ALA A 51 2.24 -5.15 -10.31
N MET A 52 3.01 -5.90 -11.11
CA MET A 52 2.92 -5.88 -12.56
C MET A 52 1.97 -6.96 -13.12
N SER A 53 1.26 -7.69 -12.26
CA SER A 53 0.29 -8.72 -12.67
C SER A 53 -0.96 -8.08 -13.31
N ASP A 54 -1.57 -8.76 -14.29
CA ASP A 54 -2.87 -8.37 -14.84
C ASP A 54 -4.02 -8.57 -13.83
N ASP A 55 -3.84 -9.43 -12.84
CA ASP A 55 -4.82 -9.73 -11.79
C ASP A 55 -4.79 -8.69 -10.66
N SER A 56 -5.92 -8.02 -10.43
CA SER A 56 -6.03 -6.96 -9.42
C SER A 56 -5.85 -7.49 -8.00
N ILE A 57 -6.30 -8.71 -7.69
CA ILE A 57 -6.10 -9.33 -6.36
C ILE A 57 -4.60 -9.49 -6.07
N THR A 58 -3.83 -9.97 -7.04
CA THR A 58 -2.38 -10.10 -6.93
C THR A 58 -1.71 -8.74 -6.68
N ARG A 59 -2.14 -7.67 -7.38
CA ARG A 59 -1.61 -6.32 -7.16
C ARG A 59 -1.99 -5.75 -5.78
N LYS A 60 -3.20 -6.03 -5.27
CA LYS A 60 -3.62 -5.68 -3.90
C LYS A 60 -2.72 -6.33 -2.85
N LEU A 61 -2.50 -7.65 -2.97
CA LEU A 61 -1.59 -8.38 -2.07
C LEU A 61 -0.15 -7.83 -2.17
N ALA A 62 0.27 -7.36 -3.35
CA ALA A 62 1.57 -6.71 -3.53
C ALA A 62 1.69 -5.43 -2.69
N ALA A 63 0.67 -4.57 -2.75
CA ALA A 63 0.63 -3.33 -1.96
C ALA A 63 0.63 -3.64 -0.45
N MET A 64 -0.16 -4.62 -0.01
CA MET A 64 -0.20 -5.06 1.39
C MET A 64 1.18 -5.53 1.88
N LEU A 65 1.89 -6.34 1.10
CA LEU A 65 3.27 -6.76 1.39
C LEU A 65 4.23 -5.56 1.37
N GLY A 66 4.15 -4.70 0.36
CA GLY A 66 5.00 -3.51 0.21
C GLY A 66 4.92 -2.57 1.42
N GLY A 67 3.75 -2.45 2.04
CA GLY A 67 3.58 -1.69 3.27
C GLY A 67 4.42 -2.18 4.44
N TRP A 68 4.84 -3.45 4.47
CA TRP A 68 5.72 -4.02 5.51
C TRP A 68 7.21 -3.85 5.21
N LEU A 69 7.58 -3.49 3.98
CA LEU A 69 8.97 -3.32 3.54
C LEU A 69 9.47 -1.91 3.86
N VAL A 70 9.54 -1.59 5.16
CA VAL A 70 9.91 -0.26 5.67
C VAL A 70 11.42 -0.01 5.66
N ASP A 71 12.23 -1.06 5.53
CA ASP A 71 13.69 -1.03 5.56
C ASP A 71 14.29 -1.50 4.23
N GLY A 72 15.37 -0.83 3.80
CA GLY A 72 16.13 -1.16 2.59
C GLY A 72 15.96 -0.16 1.44
N ASP A 73 17.09 0.27 0.86
CA ASP A 73 17.12 1.26 -0.23
C ASP A 73 16.37 0.78 -1.48
N TYR A 74 16.41 -0.52 -1.75
CA TYR A 74 15.75 -1.17 -2.88
C TYR A 74 14.22 -0.98 -2.87
N ASN A 75 13.62 -0.85 -1.69
CA ASN A 75 12.17 -0.79 -1.52
C ASN A 75 11.63 0.63 -1.41
N ARG A 76 12.48 1.67 -1.33
CA ARG A 76 12.04 3.05 -1.00
C ARG A 76 11.06 3.66 -1.99
N ASP A 77 11.09 3.23 -3.24
CA ASP A 77 10.21 3.73 -4.30
C ASP A 77 9.07 2.75 -4.64
N LEU A 78 9.00 1.60 -3.96
CA LEU A 78 8.13 0.50 -4.35
C LEU A 78 6.65 0.92 -4.40
N LEU A 79 6.13 1.54 -3.34
CA LEU A 79 4.74 2.02 -3.32
C LEU A 79 4.48 3.14 -4.34
N ALA A 80 5.48 3.97 -4.63
CA ALA A 80 5.34 5.00 -5.66
C ALA A 80 5.26 4.39 -7.06
N ARG A 81 6.10 3.38 -7.36
CA ARG A 81 6.03 2.62 -8.63
C ARG A 81 4.72 1.86 -8.77
N MET A 82 4.19 1.30 -7.68
CA MET A 82 2.85 0.67 -7.69
C MET A 82 1.76 1.69 -8.01
N LEU A 83 1.82 2.89 -7.40
CA LEU A 83 0.88 3.97 -7.72
C LEU A 83 0.98 4.40 -9.19
N ASP A 84 2.20 4.51 -9.73
CA ASP A 84 2.43 4.82 -11.14
C ASP A 84 1.78 3.78 -12.07
N ASN A 85 1.93 2.50 -11.76
CA ASN A 85 1.27 1.42 -12.50
C ASN A 85 -0.26 1.55 -12.47
N GLU A 86 -0.85 1.84 -11.31
CA GLU A 86 -2.31 2.00 -11.21
C GLU A 86 -2.82 3.27 -11.93
N ARG A 87 -2.00 4.33 -12.07
CA ARG A 87 -2.34 5.47 -12.92
C ARG A 87 -2.52 5.06 -14.38
N GLU A 88 -1.65 4.19 -14.88
CA GLU A 88 -1.75 3.67 -16.24
C GLU A 88 -3.00 2.78 -16.42
N ILE A 89 -3.27 1.90 -15.45
CA ILE A 89 -4.45 1.02 -15.47
C ILE A 89 -5.75 1.81 -15.34
N ALA A 90 -5.78 2.90 -14.56
CA ALA A 90 -6.97 3.72 -14.36
C ALA A 90 -7.56 4.27 -15.66
N ALA A 91 -6.74 4.42 -16.72
CA ALA A 91 -7.19 4.84 -18.04
C ALA A 91 -8.15 3.83 -18.71
N THR A 92 -8.06 2.55 -18.35
CA THR A 92 -8.85 1.47 -18.96
C THR A 92 -9.75 0.75 -17.95
N ASN A 93 -9.36 0.69 -16.68
CA ASN A 93 -10.07 0.00 -15.61
C ASN A 93 -9.93 0.72 -14.27
N MET A 94 -10.65 1.83 -14.15
CA MET A 94 -10.67 2.68 -12.96
C MET A 94 -11.16 1.95 -11.69
N LEU A 95 -12.05 0.95 -11.81
CA LEU A 95 -12.57 0.23 -10.65
C LEU A 95 -11.47 -0.61 -9.98
N ASP A 96 -10.75 -1.40 -10.78
CA ASP A 96 -9.64 -2.21 -10.26
C ASP A 96 -8.50 -1.32 -9.76
N ALA A 97 -8.17 -0.26 -10.48
CA ALA A 97 -7.13 0.69 -10.05
C ALA A 97 -7.48 1.33 -8.71
N ASN A 98 -8.72 1.76 -8.50
CA ASN A 98 -9.16 2.27 -7.18
C ASN A 98 -9.00 1.24 -6.07
N SER A 99 -9.38 -0.01 -6.35
CA SER A 99 -9.29 -1.12 -5.40
C SER A 99 -7.83 -1.39 -4.97
N VAL A 100 -6.87 -1.25 -5.88
CA VAL A 100 -5.44 -1.40 -5.57
C VAL A 100 -4.86 -0.16 -4.90
N VAL A 101 -5.21 1.05 -5.36
CA VAL A 101 -4.75 2.31 -4.77
C VAL A 101 -5.21 2.47 -3.32
N GLU A 102 -6.34 1.88 -2.95
CA GLU A 102 -6.77 1.76 -1.56
C GLU A 102 -5.74 1.02 -0.69
N ASP A 103 -5.27 -0.15 -1.12
CA ASP A 103 -4.23 -0.90 -0.39
C ASP A 103 -2.87 -0.21 -0.44
N ILE A 104 -2.52 0.48 -1.53
CA ILE A 104 -1.31 1.32 -1.60
C ILE A 104 -1.40 2.46 -0.58
N MET A 105 -2.56 3.09 -0.43
CA MET A 105 -2.80 4.13 0.57
C MET A 105 -2.65 3.56 1.98
N PHE A 106 -3.26 2.41 2.28
CA PHE A 106 -3.08 1.75 3.58
C PHE A 106 -1.62 1.35 3.84
N ALA A 107 -0.91 0.85 2.84
CA ALA A 107 0.52 0.56 2.94
C ALA A 107 1.35 1.83 3.25
N ALA A 108 1.01 2.94 2.60
CA ALA A 108 1.65 4.24 2.82
C ALA A 108 1.42 4.78 4.24
N THR A 109 0.30 4.44 4.91
CA THR A 109 0.10 4.79 6.33
C THR A 109 1.19 4.18 7.21
N ARG A 110 1.58 2.92 6.95
CA ARG A 110 2.64 2.25 7.71
C ARG A 110 3.99 2.93 7.45
N TRP A 111 4.30 3.25 6.19
CA TRP A 111 5.51 3.95 5.82
C TRP A 111 5.59 5.35 6.43
N ALA A 112 4.51 6.14 6.36
CA ALA A 112 4.44 7.50 6.91
C ALA A 112 4.57 7.56 8.45
N ASN A 113 4.44 6.41 9.13
CA ASN A 113 4.66 6.27 10.58
C ASN A 113 5.98 5.52 10.90
N ALA A 114 6.79 5.18 9.90
CA ALA A 114 8.05 4.49 10.11
C ALA A 114 9.08 5.37 10.85
N SER A 115 9.97 4.71 11.59
CA SER A 115 11.05 5.38 12.31
C SER A 115 12.07 6.04 11.37
N SER A 116 12.33 5.41 10.22
CA SER A 116 13.23 5.94 9.19
C SER A 116 12.65 7.16 8.49
N ASP A 117 13.39 8.27 8.49
CA ASP A 117 13.01 9.52 7.81
C ASP A 117 12.79 9.33 6.32
N SER A 118 13.63 8.53 5.66
CA SER A 118 13.52 8.28 4.21
C SER A 118 12.22 7.54 3.89
N THR A 119 11.90 6.50 4.65
CA THR A 119 10.68 5.69 4.47
C THR A 119 9.44 6.50 4.82
N ARG A 120 9.52 7.28 5.90
CA ARG A 120 8.46 8.21 6.31
C ARG A 120 8.15 9.24 5.23
N ASN A 121 9.16 9.83 4.63
CA ASN A 121 8.98 10.77 3.54
C ASN A 121 8.47 10.07 2.27
N ALA A 122 8.91 8.85 1.98
CA ALA A 122 8.38 8.07 0.86
C ALA A 122 6.86 7.79 1.01
N GLY A 123 6.40 7.39 2.20
CA GLY A 123 4.97 7.20 2.48
C GLY A 123 4.16 8.50 2.33
N ARG A 124 4.69 9.62 2.83
CA ARG A 124 4.07 10.94 2.63
C ARG A 124 3.97 11.34 1.16
N SER A 125 5.01 11.06 0.37
CA SER A 125 5.02 11.32 -1.07
C SER A 125 3.93 10.54 -1.81
N VAL A 126 3.63 9.30 -1.39
CA VAL A 126 2.51 8.52 -1.96
C VAL A 126 1.18 9.22 -1.70
N PHE A 127 0.92 9.67 -0.46
CA PHE A 127 -0.30 10.44 -0.16
C PHE A 127 -0.40 11.72 -0.98
N ALA A 128 0.70 12.49 -1.07
CA ALA A 128 0.75 13.70 -1.87
C ALA A 128 0.49 13.42 -3.35
N GLY A 129 0.99 12.30 -3.87
CA GLY A 129 0.71 11.81 -5.23
C GLY A 129 -0.78 11.57 -5.46
N ILE A 130 -1.43 10.81 -4.58
CA ILE A 130 -2.89 10.52 -4.67
C ILE A 130 -3.70 11.82 -4.64
N VAL A 131 -3.37 12.75 -3.74
CA VAL A 131 -4.05 14.05 -3.63
C VAL A 131 -3.88 14.89 -4.90
N ARG A 132 -2.67 14.97 -5.44
CA ARG A 132 -2.39 15.73 -6.67
C ARG A 132 -3.06 15.14 -7.90
N ASP A 133 -3.09 13.82 -8.01
CA ASP A 133 -3.82 13.12 -9.06
C ASP A 133 -5.31 13.46 -8.99
N ALA A 134 -5.86 13.46 -7.77
CA ALA A 134 -7.27 13.78 -7.54
C ALA A 134 -7.64 15.20 -7.98
N ILE A 135 -6.81 16.18 -7.65
CA ILE A 135 -6.96 17.58 -8.08
C ILE A 135 -6.75 17.73 -9.59
N SER A 136 -5.93 16.86 -10.19
CA SER A 136 -5.65 16.85 -11.63
C SER A 136 -6.70 16.09 -12.45
N GLY A 137 -7.70 15.48 -11.80
CA GLY A 137 -8.86 14.86 -12.44
C GLY A 137 -8.97 13.34 -12.31
N THR A 138 -8.00 12.66 -11.68
CA THR A 138 -8.07 11.21 -11.46
C THR A 138 -8.98 10.88 -10.28
N LYS A 139 -10.05 10.14 -10.50
CA LYS A 139 -11.09 9.87 -9.50
C LYS A 139 -10.71 8.78 -8.49
N TRP A 140 -9.66 9.03 -7.71
CA TRP A 140 -9.28 8.19 -6.58
C TRP A 140 -10.29 8.28 -5.43
N ASN A 141 -10.97 7.17 -5.14
CA ASN A 141 -11.94 7.05 -4.05
C ASN A 141 -11.31 7.20 -2.65
N THR A 142 -9.98 7.11 -2.55
CA THR A 142 -9.20 7.20 -1.31
C THR A 142 -8.54 8.57 -1.09
N ALA A 143 -8.77 9.54 -1.99
CA ALA A 143 -8.09 10.84 -1.94
C ALA A 143 -8.33 11.62 -0.63
N ASN A 144 -9.51 11.48 -0.03
CA ASN A 144 -9.83 12.10 1.27
C ASN A 144 -9.01 11.48 2.42
N TRP A 145 -8.83 10.16 2.43
CA TRP A 145 -8.00 9.48 3.42
C TRP A 145 -6.52 9.81 3.22
N ALA A 146 -6.05 9.83 1.97
CA ALA A 146 -4.69 10.27 1.66
C ALA A 146 -4.44 11.72 2.12
N PHE A 147 -5.38 12.64 1.84
CA PHE A 147 -5.32 14.03 2.30
C PHE A 147 -5.29 14.15 3.82
N ALA A 148 -6.18 13.46 4.54
CA ALA A 148 -6.25 13.50 5.99
C ALA A 148 -4.97 12.93 6.64
N ASN A 149 -4.47 11.80 6.14
CA ASN A 149 -3.21 11.22 6.62
C ASN A 149 -2.01 12.11 6.32
N LEU A 150 -1.93 12.71 5.13
CA LEU A 150 -0.86 13.65 4.80
C LEU A 150 -0.89 14.89 5.72
N HIS A 151 -2.09 15.45 5.94
CA HIS A 151 -2.28 16.56 6.86
C HIS A 151 -1.81 16.20 8.27
N ALA A 152 -2.25 15.05 8.80
CA ALA A 152 -1.85 14.59 10.14
C ALA A 152 -0.33 14.34 10.23
N ALA A 153 0.25 13.67 9.23
CA ALA A 153 1.67 13.30 9.22
C ALA A 153 2.63 14.49 9.06
N THR A 154 2.15 15.61 8.52
CA THR A 154 2.95 16.82 8.24
C THR A 154 2.47 18.05 8.99
N THR A 155 1.47 17.90 9.86
CA THR A 155 0.78 19.04 10.51
C THR A 155 0.36 20.11 9.50
N GLY A 156 -0.11 19.67 8.32
CA GLY A 156 -0.56 20.54 7.23
C GLY A 156 0.55 21.28 6.47
N SER A 157 1.83 20.99 6.72
CA SER A 157 2.95 21.69 6.08
C SER A 157 3.32 21.18 4.68
N ASP A 158 2.78 20.05 4.23
CA ASP A 158 3.05 19.54 2.88
C ASP A 158 2.44 20.44 1.78
N PRO A 159 3.17 20.77 0.71
CA PRO A 159 2.65 21.60 -0.38
C PRO A 159 1.36 21.07 -1.02
N ALA A 160 1.18 19.75 -1.10
CA ALA A 160 -0.04 19.17 -1.68
C ALA A 160 -1.30 19.53 -0.87
N ILE A 161 -1.16 19.82 0.44
CA ILE A 161 -2.27 20.30 1.27
C ILE A 161 -2.69 21.71 0.83
N ALA A 162 -1.74 22.61 0.66
CA ALA A 162 -2.02 23.96 0.18
C ALA A 162 -2.60 23.96 -1.25
N GLU A 163 -2.08 23.10 -2.13
CA GLU A 163 -2.60 22.89 -3.48
C GLU A 163 -4.06 22.43 -3.46
N ALA A 164 -4.40 21.44 -2.61
CA ALA A 164 -5.77 20.96 -2.45
C ALA A 164 -6.71 22.04 -1.91
N ILE A 165 -6.29 22.79 -0.90
CA ILE A 165 -7.08 23.91 -0.34
C ILE A 165 -7.31 25.01 -1.39
N ALA A 166 -6.39 25.19 -2.33
CA ALA A 166 -6.52 26.16 -3.42
C ALA A 166 -7.29 25.62 -4.64
N ALA A 167 -7.66 24.33 -4.66
CA ALA A 167 -8.36 23.73 -5.79
C ALA A 167 -9.72 24.38 -6.03
N THR A 168 -10.05 24.58 -7.30
CA THR A 168 -11.34 25.14 -7.74
C THR A 168 -12.44 24.08 -7.69
N ASP A 169 -13.70 24.50 -7.65
CA ASP A 169 -14.85 23.59 -7.72
C ASP A 169 -14.79 22.65 -8.95
N SER A 170 -14.30 23.17 -10.08
CA SER A 170 -14.13 22.36 -11.30
C SER A 170 -13.06 21.28 -11.17
N GLN A 171 -12.02 21.49 -10.36
CA GLN A 171 -10.98 20.49 -10.09
C GLN A 171 -11.44 19.44 -9.08
N LEU A 172 -12.45 19.77 -8.27
CA LEU A 172 -13.05 18.87 -7.28
C LEU A 172 -14.33 18.19 -7.79
N ASP A 173 -14.72 18.43 -9.05
CA ASP A 173 -15.90 17.80 -9.62
C ASP A 173 -15.77 16.27 -9.64
N GLY A 174 -16.76 15.58 -9.06
CA GLY A 174 -16.72 14.14 -8.85
C GLY A 174 -15.80 13.64 -7.72
N GLN A 175 -15.20 14.53 -6.92
CA GLN A 175 -14.30 14.23 -5.79
C GLN A 175 -14.89 14.65 -4.44
N GLN A 176 -16.19 14.38 -4.22
CA GLN A 176 -16.93 14.93 -3.08
C GLN A 176 -16.29 14.62 -1.72
N PHE A 177 -15.70 13.42 -1.55
CA PHE A 177 -15.05 13.07 -0.30
C PHE A 177 -13.80 13.92 -0.03
N LEU A 178 -12.99 14.20 -1.06
CA LEU A 178 -11.83 15.09 -0.92
C LEU A 178 -12.29 16.53 -0.63
N ALA A 179 -13.32 17.01 -1.32
CA ALA A 179 -13.90 18.33 -1.06
C ALA A 179 -14.38 18.47 0.40
N ASN A 180 -15.02 17.44 0.95
CA ASN A 180 -15.45 17.42 2.35
C ASN A 180 -14.25 17.48 3.32
N ALA A 181 -13.16 16.77 3.03
CA ALA A 181 -11.95 16.81 3.84
C ALA A 181 -11.27 18.20 3.79
N ILE A 182 -11.23 18.84 2.61
CA ILE A 182 -10.73 20.21 2.47
C ILE A 182 -11.57 21.19 3.28
N GLU A 183 -12.90 21.06 3.23
CA GLU A 183 -13.81 21.94 3.97
C GLU A 183 -13.68 21.77 5.49
N ALA A 184 -13.44 20.55 5.97
CA ALA A 184 -13.14 20.31 7.38
C ALA A 184 -11.87 21.06 7.84
N ILE A 185 -10.82 21.14 7.00
CA ILE A 185 -9.64 21.97 7.30
C ILE A 185 -10.00 23.46 7.30
N ARG A 186 -10.71 23.94 6.27
CA ARG A 186 -11.09 25.37 6.16
C ARG A 186 -11.95 25.85 7.33
N SER A 187 -12.83 24.99 7.82
CA SER A 187 -13.71 25.24 8.97
C SER A 187 -13.04 24.96 10.33
N ASN A 188 -11.77 24.53 10.34
CA ASN A 188 -11.04 24.13 11.53
C ASN A 188 -11.74 23.03 12.35
N ASP A 189 -12.42 22.10 11.66
CA ASP A 189 -13.05 20.92 12.25
C ASP A 189 -12.03 19.78 12.38
N ALA A 190 -11.25 19.84 13.46
CA ALA A 190 -10.21 18.85 13.75
C ALA A 190 -10.81 17.43 13.93
N ASP A 191 -12.01 17.32 14.51
CA ASP A 191 -12.66 16.03 14.75
C ASP A 191 -13.03 15.34 13.45
N ALA A 192 -13.55 16.09 12.47
CA ALA A 192 -13.86 15.55 11.14
C ALA A 192 -12.61 15.01 10.45
N ILE A 193 -11.48 15.73 10.53
CA ILE A 193 -10.20 15.27 9.95
C ILE A 193 -9.67 14.05 10.66
N THR A 194 -9.67 14.03 12.00
CA THR A 194 -9.20 12.88 12.77
C THR A 194 -9.99 11.61 12.45
N ARG A 195 -11.30 11.70 12.19
CA ARG A 195 -12.11 10.54 11.77
C ARG A 195 -11.77 10.00 10.39
N MET A 196 -11.10 10.78 9.54
CA MET A 196 -10.66 10.37 8.21
C MET A 196 -9.22 9.84 8.19
N VAL A 197 -8.44 10.05 9.26
CA VAL A 197 -7.10 9.49 9.39
C VAL A 197 -7.22 7.98 9.57
N THR A 198 -6.49 7.22 8.77
CA THR A 198 -6.50 5.76 8.80
C THR A 198 -5.25 5.25 9.54
N PRO A 199 -5.40 4.55 10.68
CA PRO A 199 -4.26 3.97 11.37
C PRO A 199 -3.69 2.77 10.58
N PRO A 200 -2.39 2.46 10.72
CA PRO A 200 -1.83 1.26 10.12
C PRO A 200 -2.39 0.00 10.79
N ASN A 201 -2.75 -1.01 9.98
CA ASN A 201 -3.21 -2.30 10.49
C ASN A 201 -2.12 -2.96 11.35
N PRO A 202 -2.47 -3.49 12.55
CA PRO A 202 -1.52 -4.16 13.43
C PRO A 202 -1.02 -5.48 12.80
N ALA A 203 0.19 -5.89 13.18
CA ALA A 203 0.65 -7.25 12.91
C ALA A 203 -0.16 -8.23 13.75
N VAL A 204 -0.78 -9.22 13.10
CA VAL A 204 -1.39 -10.37 13.78
C VAL A 204 -0.54 -11.62 13.58
N GLY A 205 -0.71 -12.61 14.45
CA GLY A 205 -0.03 -13.89 14.34
C GLY A 205 -0.91 -14.91 13.63
N LEU A 206 -0.30 -15.77 12.80
CA LEU A 206 -1.02 -16.87 12.18
C LEU A 206 -1.37 -17.94 13.23
N ALA A 207 -2.66 -18.26 13.35
CA ALA A 207 -3.15 -19.24 14.31
C ALA A 207 -2.48 -20.62 14.08
N PRO A 208 -2.17 -21.38 15.15
CA PRO A 208 -1.57 -22.71 15.04
C PRO A 208 -2.41 -23.72 14.26
N ASP A 209 -3.72 -23.57 14.32
CA ASP A 209 -4.76 -24.43 13.75
C ASP A 209 -5.32 -23.89 12.42
N ASN A 210 -4.71 -22.84 11.83
CA ASN A 210 -5.12 -22.36 10.52
C ASN A 210 -4.77 -23.41 9.44
N ASP A 211 -5.76 -23.82 8.65
CA ASP A 211 -5.62 -24.88 7.63
C ASP A 211 -4.60 -24.53 6.53
N GLY A 212 -4.37 -23.24 6.26
CA GLY A 212 -3.37 -22.78 5.29
C GLY A 212 -1.98 -22.52 5.87
N ARG A 213 -1.75 -22.82 7.16
CA ARG A 213 -0.43 -22.71 7.78
C ARG A 213 0.68 -23.44 7.02
N PRO A 214 0.47 -24.64 6.42
CA PRO A 214 1.49 -25.27 5.59
C PRO A 214 1.90 -24.42 4.37
N LEU A 215 0.95 -23.74 3.72
CA LEU A 215 1.23 -22.85 2.58
C LEU A 215 2.07 -21.64 3.04
N ALA A 216 1.72 -21.06 4.19
CA ALA A 216 2.50 -19.96 4.76
C ALA A 216 3.95 -20.37 5.06
N ILE A 217 4.15 -21.55 5.67
CA ILE A 217 5.49 -22.08 5.98
C ILE A 217 6.28 -22.29 4.69
N GLU A 218 5.69 -22.92 3.67
CA GLU A 218 6.35 -23.13 2.40
C GLU A 218 6.77 -21.81 1.73
N LEU A 219 5.90 -20.80 1.77
CA LEU A 219 6.20 -19.46 1.26
C LEU A 219 7.32 -18.77 2.06
N TRP A 220 7.30 -18.87 3.39
CA TRP A 220 8.34 -18.28 4.24
C TRP A 220 9.71 -18.98 4.08
N ASP A 221 9.73 -20.28 3.86
CA ASP A 221 10.98 -21.00 3.58
C ASP A 221 11.52 -20.61 2.19
N ALA A 222 10.64 -20.54 1.18
CA ALA A 222 11.04 -20.16 -0.17
C ALA A 222 11.58 -18.72 -0.26
N ILE A 223 10.99 -17.78 0.48
CA ILE A 223 11.46 -16.39 0.49
C ILE A 223 12.79 -16.25 1.23
N ALA A 224 13.00 -17.03 2.30
CA ALA A 224 14.27 -17.07 3.01
C ALA A 224 15.40 -17.60 2.12
N ASP A 225 15.15 -18.67 1.36
CA ASP A 225 16.12 -19.20 0.40
C ASP A 225 16.47 -18.18 -0.69
N ALA A 226 15.47 -17.48 -1.23
CA ALA A 226 15.67 -16.43 -2.23
C ALA A 226 16.46 -15.23 -1.67
N GLU A 227 16.23 -14.86 -0.40
CA GLU A 227 16.99 -13.80 0.26
C GLU A 227 18.47 -14.18 0.42
N VAL A 228 18.77 -15.43 0.77
CA VAL A 228 20.16 -15.93 0.82
C VAL A 228 20.81 -15.80 -0.56
N ALA A 229 20.10 -16.17 -1.62
CA ALA A 229 20.59 -16.04 -2.99
C ALA A 229 20.78 -14.59 -3.45
N ALA A 230 19.92 -13.67 -3.02
CA ALA A 230 20.02 -12.24 -3.34
C ALA A 230 21.27 -11.57 -2.74
N ASN A 231 21.75 -12.10 -1.61
CA ASN A 231 22.89 -11.57 -0.85
C ASN A 231 24.23 -12.27 -1.14
N ALA A 232 24.26 -13.27 -2.03
CA ALA A 232 25.45 -14.04 -2.40
C ALA A 232 26.21 -13.39 -3.57
#